data_AF-A0A7Y6CVI4-F1
#
_entry.id   AF-A0A7Y6CVI4-F1
#
_cell.length_a   1.000
_cell.length_b   1.000
_cell.length_c   1.000
_cell.angle_alpha   90.00
_cell.angle_beta   90.00
_cell.angle_gamma   90.00
#
_symmetry.space_group_name_H-M   'P 1'
#
loop_
_entity.id
_entity.type
_entity.pdbx_description
1 polymer ?
#
loop_
_entity_poly.entity_id
_entity_poly.type
_entity_poly.pdbx_seq_one_letter_code
_entity_poly.pdbx_strand_id
1 'polypeptide(L)' 'MKVAYWPGCVSRGFTPELHGSMAKVAPLLDIELVELDRACCTGAGVIAEHNQEL' A
#
# COMPACT_ATOMS: atom_id res chain seq x y z
N MET A 1 -11.55 -8.25 11.94
CA MET A 1 -11.78 -8.24 10.47
C MET A 1 -10.49 -8.68 9.77
N LYS A 2 -10.56 -9.42 8.65
CA LYS A 2 -9.36 -9.88 7.92
C LYS A 2 -9.34 -9.32 6.52
N VAL A 3 -8.23 -8.71 6.10
CA VAL A 3 -8.11 -8.03 4.81
C VAL A 3 -6.83 -8.43 4.08
N ALA A 4 -6.92 -8.50 2.75
CA ALA A 4 -5.74 -8.58 1.90
C ALA A 4 -5.05 -7.21 1.89
N TYR A 5 -3.80 -7.18 2.32
CA TYR A 5 -3.03 -5.96 2.50
C TYR A 5 -2.02 -5.80 1.36
N TRP A 6 -2.27 -4.80 0.53
CA TRP A 6 -1.36 -4.33 -0.51
C TRP A 6 -0.70 -3.03 0.00
N PRO A 7 0.61 -3.00 0.30
CA PRO A 7 1.27 -1.77 0.75
C PRO A 7 1.71 -0.89 -0.43
N GLY A 8 2.10 -1.50 -1.54
CA GLY A 8 2.47 -0.77 -2.76
C GLY A 8 3.89 -0.27 -2.87
N CYS A 9 4.19 0.35 -4.03
CA CYS A 9 5.53 0.83 -4.33
C CYS A 9 5.94 2.02 -3.46
N VAL A 10 5.07 3.01 -3.25
CA VAL A 10 5.37 4.19 -2.45
C VAL A 10 5.52 3.82 -0.98
N SER A 11 4.54 3.13 -0.40
CA SER A 11 4.57 2.73 1.01
C SER A 11 5.73 1.77 1.36
N ARG A 12 6.21 0.96 0.40
CA ARG A 12 7.39 0.10 0.62
C ARG A 12 8.72 0.81 0.37
N GLY A 13 8.75 1.86 -0.46
CA GLY A 13 9.99 2.48 -0.93
C GLY A 13 10.15 3.93 -0.51
N PHE A 14 9.28 4.81 -1.02
CA PHE A 14 9.42 6.27 -0.88
C PHE A 14 8.86 6.83 0.44
N THR A 15 7.92 6.11 1.07
CA THR A 15 7.26 6.50 2.33
C THR A 15 7.14 5.26 3.24
N PRO A 16 8.27 4.64 3.64
CA PRO A 16 8.28 3.39 4.41
C PRO A 16 7.60 3.51 5.79
N GLU A 17 7.52 4.72 6.34
CA GLU A 17 6.81 5.03 7.57
C GLU A 17 5.31 4.74 7.48
N LEU A 18 4.71 4.83 6.29
CA LEU A 18 3.30 4.51 6.08
C LEU A 18 3.04 3.01 6.30
N HIS A 19 3.89 2.15 5.72
CA HIS A 19 3.81 0.71 5.91
C HIS A 19 4.01 0.34 7.39
N GLY A 20 5.02 0.92 8.04
CA GLY A 20 5.27 0.72 9.47
C GLY A 20 4.13 1.23 10.35
N SER A 21 3.47 2.32 9.98
CA SER A 21 2.32 2.86 10.71
C SER A 21 1.11 1.93 10.60
N MET A 22 0.84 1.38 9.42
CA MET A 22 -0.25 0.41 9.25
C MET A 22 -0.04 -0.86 10.08
N ALA A 23 1.18 -1.38 10.14
CA ALA A 23 1.51 -2.54 10.96
C ALA A 23 1.24 -2.31 12.45
N LYS A 24 1.38 -1.06 12.93
CA LYS A 24 1.12 -0.68 14.34
C LYS A 24 -0.35 -0.37 14.62
N VAL A 25 -1.04 0.26 13.67
CA VAL A 25 -2.43 0.71 13.87
C VAL A 25 -3.44 -0.41 13.64
N ALA A 26 -3.24 -1.29 12.66
CA ALA A 26 -4.21 -2.33 12.31
C ALA A 26 -4.60 -3.25 13.50
N PRO A 27 -3.67 -3.69 14.37
CA PRO A 27 -4.02 -4.48 15.55
C PRO A 27 -4.88 -3.72 16.57
N LEU A 28 -4.75 -2.39 16.66
CA LEU A 28 -5.55 -1.57 17.59
C LEU A 28 -7.01 -1.45 17.15
N LEU A 29 -7.30 -1.78 15.89
CA LEU A 29 -8.64 -1.76 15.28
C LEU A 29 -9.19 -3.17 15.04
N ASP A 30 -8.55 -4.20 15.60
CA ASP A 30 -8.89 -5.61 15.35
C ASP A 30 -8.88 -5.99 13.85
N ILE A 31 -7.94 -5.43 13.09
CA ILE A 31 -7.72 -5.73 11.66
C ILE A 31 -6.50 -6.63 11.50
N GLU A 32 -6.72 -7.83 10.96
CA GLU A 32 -5.67 -8.74 10.51
C GLU A 32 -5.27 -8.40 9.07
N LEU A 33 -4.01 -8.00 8.88
CA LEU A 33 -3.43 -7.73 7.58
C LEU A 33 -2.78 -8.99 7.01
N VAL A 34 -3.26 -9.45 5.86
CA VAL A 34 -2.63 -10.53 5.09
C VAL A 34 -1.85 -9.90 3.94
N GLU A 35 -0.53 -9.78 4.08
CA GLU A 35 0.29 -9.11 3.07
C GLU A 35 0.31 -9.87 1.73
N LEU A 36 0.12 -9.14 0.63
CA LEU A 36 0.25 -9.64 -0.73
C LEU A 36 1.70 -9.49 -1.22
N ASP A 37 2.42 -10.61 -1.30
CA ASP A 37 3.85 -10.70 -1.63
C ASP A 37 4.18 -10.43 -3.11
N ARG A 38 3.24 -10.66 -4.03
CA ARG A 38 3.46 -10.56 -5.49
C ARG A 38 2.49 -9.66 -6.22
N ALA A 39 1.87 -8.71 -5.53
CA ALA A 39 0.95 -7.81 -6.20
C ALA A 39 1.68 -6.72 -7.01
N CYS A 40 1.22 -6.53 -8.25
CA CYS A 40 1.75 -5.53 -9.17
C CYS A 40 1.33 -4.09 -8.80
N CYS A 41 1.90 -3.11 -9.49
CA CYS A 41 1.48 -1.71 -9.42
C CYS A 41 0.00 -1.56 -9.80
N THR A 42 -0.76 -0.78 -9.02
CA THR A 42 -2.16 -0.45 -9.31
C THR A 42 -2.30 0.77 -10.24
N GLY A 43 -1.17 1.33 -10.70
CA GLY A 43 -1.10 2.65 -11.33
C GLY A 43 -0.98 3.75 -10.28
N ALA A 44 -0.13 4.75 -10.55
CA ALA A 44 0.06 5.88 -9.64
C ALA A 44 -1.05 6.94 -9.74
N GLY A 45 -1.94 6.84 -10.74
CA GLY A 45 -2.98 7.83 -11.05
C GLY A 45 -2.40 9.17 -11.51
N VAL A 46 -1.62 9.80 -10.63
CA VAL A 46 -0.96 11.09 -10.83
C VAL A 46 -0.01 11.12 -12.03
N ILE A 47 0.69 10.01 -12.33
CA ILE A 47 1.58 9.92 -13.49
C ILE A 47 0.75 9.97 -14.79
N ALA A 48 -0.34 9.20 -14.86
CA ALA A 48 -1.23 9.16 -16.02
C ALA A 48 -2.03 10.47 -16.18
N GLU A 49 -2.35 11.16 -15.08
CA GLU A 49 -3.02 12.47 -15.10
C GLU A 49 -2.10 13.59 -15.62
N HIS A 50 -0.82 13.56 -15.26
CA HIS A 50 0.15 14.60 -15.65
C HIS A 50 0.83 14.31 -16.99
N ASN A 51 0.85 13.05 -17.43
CA ASN A 51 1.41 12.65 -18.71
C ASN A 51 0.61 11.48 -19.29
N GLN A 52 -0.33 11.77 -20.19
CA GLN A 52 -1.20 10.76 -20.83
C GLN A 52 -0.45 9.73 -21.69
N GLU A 53 0.82 9.98 -22.03
CA GLU A 53 1.66 9.05 -22.80
C GLU A 53 2.43 8.04 -21.92
N LEU A 54 2.33 8.14 -20.59
CA LEU A 54 2.89 7.22 -19.59
C LEU A 54 1.81 6.45 -18.83
#